data_AF-A0A1J8R4H0-F1
#
_entry.id   AF-A0A1J8R4H0-F1
#
_cell.length_a   1.000
_cell.length_b   1.000
_cell.length_c   1.000
_cell.angle_alpha   90.00
_cell.angle_beta   90.00
_cell.angle_gamma   90.00
#
_symmetry.space_group_name_H-M   'P 1'
#
loop_
_entity.id
_entity.type
_entity.pdbx_description
1 polymer ?
#
loop_
_entity_poly.entity_id
_entity_poly.type
_entity_poly.pdbx_seq_one_letter_code
_entity_poly.pdbx_strand_id
1 'polypeptide(L)'
;MYLAEISSANIRGSLVSLQQLAITLGILISYWIAYDTSHIGGTRCAPEIPYSGPLLNGSPTFDPYNDVPVGGCTGQTQASWRIAVGFQLFPALCLGVGMLFMPYSPRWLMEQGREEEALQTLSRLRRRPADDRSVRFEFLEIMAEVRYTREAMKAAYPDAGSFRMFINNYWIFFSSWPKFKRLAIGSLTMFFQQFIGCTAIIYYAPTIFGQLGLNPNTTSLLATGVYGVVNVSQNTCKVT
;
A
#
# COMPACT_ATOMS: atom_id res chain seq x y z
N MET A 1 11.33 1.76 -0.32
CA MET A 1 12.80 1.82 -0.35
C MET A 1 13.29 2.69 -1.51
N TYR A 2 12.96 2.37 -2.76
CA TYR A 2 13.31 3.18 -3.93
C TYR A 2 13.04 4.69 -3.77
N LEU A 3 11.81 5.09 -3.40
CA LEU A 3 11.45 6.50 -3.18
C LEU A 3 12.34 7.22 -2.15
N ALA A 4 12.74 6.51 -1.08
CA ALA A 4 13.60 7.08 -0.04
C ALA A 4 15.04 7.29 -0.53
N GLU A 5 15.53 6.43 -1.43
CA GLU A 5 16.87 6.51 -2.03
C GLU A 5 16.98 7.59 -3.10
N ILE A 6 15.92 7.84 -3.88
CA ILE A 6 15.93 8.86 -4.93
C ILE A 6 15.58 10.27 -4.39
N SER A 7 14.82 10.34 -3.28
CA SER A 7 14.41 11.62 -2.70
C SER A 7 15.58 12.38 -2.07
N SER A 8 15.63 13.70 -2.27
CA SER A 8 16.52 14.54 -1.46
C SER A 8 16.00 14.59 -0.02
N ALA A 9 16.90 14.76 0.96
CA ALA A 9 16.56 14.72 2.38
C ALA A 9 15.42 15.69 2.76
N ASN A 10 15.32 16.83 2.07
CA ASN A 10 14.33 17.87 2.35
C ASN A 10 12.90 17.52 1.91
N ILE A 11 12.71 16.65 0.91
CA ILE A 11 11.38 16.32 0.35
C ILE A 11 10.96 14.87 0.62
N ARG A 12 11.82 14.08 1.27
CA ARG A 12 11.58 12.65 1.52
C ARG A 12 10.28 12.39 2.26
N GLY A 13 9.99 13.20 3.28
CA GLY A 13 8.74 13.09 4.05
C GLY A 13 7.50 13.34 3.18
N SER A 14 7.55 14.36 2.33
CA SER A 14 6.46 14.71 1.40
C SER A 14 6.24 13.64 0.32
N LEU A 15 7.31 13.06 -0.22
CA LEU A 15 7.21 11.95 -1.18
C LEU A 15 6.58 10.68 -0.57
N VAL A 16 6.89 10.39 0.69
CA VAL A 16 6.29 9.24 1.40
C VAL A 16 4.82 9.52 1.71
N SER A 17 4.44 10.74 2.09
CA SER A 17 3.04 11.09 2.31
C SER A 17 2.22 11.09 1.01
N LEU A 18 2.81 11.41 -0.15
CA LEU A 18 2.16 11.21 -1.46
C LEU A 18 1.85 9.74 -1.75
N GLN A 19 2.75 8.82 -1.38
CA GLN A 19 2.47 7.38 -1.51
C GLN A 19 1.29 6.98 -0.61
N GLN A 20 1.27 7.46 0.64
CA GLN A 20 0.17 7.18 1.56
C GLN A 20 -1.15 7.78 1.07
N LEU A 21 -1.11 8.99 0.49
CA LEU A 21 -2.26 9.63 -0.13
C LEU A 21 -2.80 8.79 -1.29
N ALA A 22 -1.93 8.31 -2.17
CA ALA A 22 -2.30 7.45 -3.29
C ALA A 22 -2.97 6.14 -2.83
N ILE A 23 -2.48 5.53 -1.73
CA ILE A 23 -3.11 4.35 -1.12
C ILE A 23 -4.52 4.69 -0.63
N THR A 24 -4.68 5.79 0.11
CA THR A 24 -6.01 6.20 0.63
C THR A 24 -6.99 6.57 -0.47
N LEU A 25 -6.52 7.23 -1.53
CA LEU A 25 -7.33 7.57 -2.70
C LEU A 25 -7.72 6.31 -3.47
N GLY A 26 -6.80 5.35 -3.64
CA GLY A 26 -7.07 4.06 -4.29
C GLY A 26 -8.12 3.25 -3.55
N ILE A 27 -8.05 3.20 -2.21
CA ILE A 27 -9.07 2.55 -1.38
C ILE A 27 -10.44 3.23 -1.58
N LEU A 28 -10.48 4.57 -1.53
CA LEU A 28 -11.72 5.33 -1.76
C LEU A 28 -12.33 5.03 -3.14
N ILE A 29 -11.55 5.14 -4.21
CA ILE A 29 -12.00 4.86 -5.57
C ILE A 29 -12.49 3.41 -5.71
N SER A 30 -11.78 2.46 -5.11
CA SER A 30 -12.19 1.04 -5.13
C SER A 30 -13.54 0.82 -4.46
N TYR A 31 -13.87 1.55 -3.39
CA TYR A 31 -15.17 1.46 -2.74
C TYR A 31 -16.30 2.00 -3.60
N TRP A 32 -16.09 3.14 -4.27
CA TRP A 32 -17.07 3.70 -5.20
C TRP A 32 -17.34 2.76 -6.37
N ILE A 33 -16.27 2.21 -6.96
CA ILE A 33 -16.41 1.22 -8.03
C ILE A 33 -17.16 -0.01 -7.54
N ALA A 34 -16.82 -0.55 -6.37
CA ALA A 34 -17.51 -1.70 -5.80
C ALA A 34 -19.01 -1.41 -5.57
N TYR A 35 -19.33 -0.24 -5.04
CA TYR A 35 -20.71 0.21 -4.85
C TYR A 35 -21.47 0.30 -6.18
N ASP A 36 -20.90 0.95 -7.20
CA ASP A 36 -21.52 1.09 -8.52
C ASP A 36 -21.69 -0.27 -9.20
N THR A 37 -20.67 -1.13 -9.14
CA THR A 37 -20.74 -2.48 -9.72
C THR A 37 -21.71 -3.40 -8.99
N SER A 38 -22.03 -3.15 -7.72
CA SER A 38 -22.98 -3.97 -6.94
C SER A 38 -24.42 -3.85 -7.44
N HIS A 39 -24.74 -2.79 -8.20
CA HIS A 39 -26.04 -2.58 -8.82
C HIS A 39 -26.19 -3.29 -10.18
N ILE A 40 -25.10 -3.86 -10.71
CA ILE A 40 -25.10 -4.55 -12.01
C ILE A 40 -25.68 -5.96 -11.86
N GLY A 41 -26.93 -6.13 -12.31
CA GLY A 41 -27.68 -7.40 -12.26
C GLY A 41 -28.94 -7.36 -11.39
N GLY A 42 -29.06 -6.34 -10.54
CA GLY A 42 -30.18 -6.18 -9.60
C GLY A 42 -29.72 -6.25 -8.14
N THR A 43 -30.54 -5.69 -7.24
CA THR A 43 -30.23 -5.58 -5.81
C THR A 43 -30.67 -6.80 -4.99
N ARG A 44 -31.36 -7.77 -5.60
CA ARG A 44 -31.88 -8.97 -4.93
C ARG A 44 -30.97 -10.18 -5.21
N CYS A 45 -30.70 -10.97 -4.17
CA CYS A 45 -29.92 -12.21 -4.27
C CYS A 45 -30.59 -13.24 -5.20
N ALA A 46 -31.91 -13.41 -5.09
CA ALA A 46 -32.73 -14.23 -5.97
C ALA A 46 -33.98 -13.44 -6.37
N PRO A 47 -34.04 -12.86 -7.58
CA PRO A 47 -35.17 -12.02 -8.00
C PRO A 47 -36.49 -12.81 -8.10
N GLU A 48 -36.40 -14.13 -8.29
CA GLU A 48 -37.53 -15.05 -8.45
C GLU A 48 -38.17 -15.48 -7.12
N ILE A 49 -37.48 -15.32 -5.98
CA ILE A 49 -37.96 -15.74 -4.67
C ILE A 49 -38.51 -14.50 -3.91
N PRO A 50 -39.79 -14.49 -3.50
CA PRO A 50 -40.31 -13.43 -2.64
C PRO A 50 -39.68 -13.51 -1.24
N TYR A 51 -39.53 -12.36 -0.58
CA TYR A 51 -38.91 -12.32 0.74
C TYR A 51 -39.80 -12.99 1.80
N SER A 52 -39.20 -13.84 2.62
CA SER A 52 -39.91 -14.63 3.64
C SER A 52 -39.75 -14.08 5.06
N GLY A 53 -38.89 -13.08 5.24
CA GLY A 53 -38.55 -12.52 6.55
C GLY A 53 -39.63 -11.61 7.14
N PRO A 54 -39.45 -11.22 8.42
CA PRO A 54 -40.42 -10.42 9.16
C PRO A 54 -40.75 -9.09 8.47
N LEU A 55 -42.00 -8.65 8.61
CA LEU A 55 -42.48 -7.40 8.02
C LEU A 55 -41.84 -6.21 8.74
N LEU A 56 -41.04 -5.42 8.02
CA LEU A 56 -40.62 -4.08 8.45
C LEU A 56 -41.41 -3.07 7.62
N ASN A 57 -42.19 -2.22 8.30
CA ASN A 57 -43.05 -1.20 7.68
C ASN A 57 -43.96 -1.75 6.55
N GLY A 58 -44.51 -2.95 6.73
CA GLY A 58 -45.48 -3.55 5.78
C GLY A 58 -44.87 -4.24 4.56
N SER A 59 -43.54 -4.23 4.41
CA SER A 59 -42.81 -4.98 3.37
C SER A 59 -42.03 -6.15 3.98
N PRO A 60 -42.06 -7.36 3.38
CA PRO A 60 -41.30 -8.51 3.86
C PRO A 60 -39.79 -8.25 3.69
N THR A 61 -39.00 -8.68 4.67
CA THR A 61 -37.53 -8.50 4.65
C THR A 61 -36.78 -9.75 4.25
N PHE A 62 -35.54 -9.60 3.79
CA PHE A 62 -34.70 -10.70 3.37
C PHE A 62 -34.33 -11.60 4.56
N ASP A 63 -34.62 -12.91 4.45
CA ASP A 63 -34.21 -13.94 5.39
C ASP A 63 -33.03 -14.77 4.83
N PRO A 64 -31.83 -14.71 5.44
CA PRO A 64 -30.65 -15.44 4.97
C PRO A 64 -30.79 -16.96 4.92
N TYR A 65 -31.69 -17.55 5.71
CA TYR A 65 -31.84 -19.01 5.78
C TYR A 65 -32.82 -19.56 4.76
N ASN A 66 -33.80 -18.75 4.34
CA ASN A 66 -34.92 -19.18 3.48
C ASN A 66 -34.88 -18.57 2.08
N ASP A 67 -34.31 -17.36 1.91
CA ASP A 67 -34.35 -16.61 0.65
C ASP A 67 -33.07 -16.81 -0.22
N VAL A 68 -32.15 -17.68 0.19
CA VAL A 68 -30.92 -18.02 -0.55
C VAL A 68 -31.06 -19.38 -1.22
N PRO A 69 -30.98 -19.46 -2.57
CA PRO A 69 -31.06 -20.74 -3.28
C PRO A 69 -29.86 -21.64 -2.97
N VAL A 70 -30.05 -22.96 -3.05
CA VAL A 70 -28.99 -23.99 -2.83
C VAL A 70 -27.80 -23.82 -3.81
N GLY A 71 -28.00 -23.12 -4.93
CA GLY A 71 -26.98 -22.76 -5.93
C GLY A 71 -26.33 -21.37 -5.75
N GLY A 72 -26.65 -20.65 -4.68
CA GLY A 72 -26.18 -19.27 -4.42
C GLY A 72 -27.05 -18.18 -5.05
N CYS A 73 -26.64 -16.92 -4.91
CA CYS A 73 -27.38 -15.78 -5.45
C CYS A 73 -27.31 -15.75 -6.99
N THR A 74 -28.48 -15.79 -7.64
CA THR A 74 -28.64 -15.77 -9.11
C THR A 74 -28.90 -14.37 -9.67
N GLY A 75 -29.25 -13.40 -8.82
CA GLY A 75 -29.58 -12.04 -9.23
C GLY A 75 -28.37 -11.16 -9.52
N GLN A 76 -27.21 -11.41 -8.90
CA GLN A 76 -26.00 -10.64 -9.22
C GLN A 76 -25.31 -11.21 -10.46
N THR A 77 -25.11 -10.36 -11.46
CA THR A 77 -24.37 -10.77 -12.65
C THR A 77 -22.88 -10.94 -12.33
N GLN A 78 -22.26 -11.96 -12.93
CA GLN A 78 -20.81 -12.20 -12.82
C GLN A 78 -19.97 -11.01 -13.34
N ALA A 79 -20.58 -10.05 -14.04
CA ALA A 79 -19.94 -8.82 -14.47
C ALA A 79 -19.59 -7.88 -13.30
N SER A 80 -20.35 -7.92 -12.19
CA SER A 80 -20.18 -7.04 -11.03
C SER A 80 -18.74 -7.06 -10.49
N TRP A 81 -18.26 -8.24 -10.07
CA TRP A 81 -16.90 -8.36 -9.53
C TRP A 81 -15.81 -8.28 -10.59
N ARG A 82 -16.08 -8.74 -11.82
CA ARG A 82 -15.09 -8.74 -12.92
C ARG A 82 -14.73 -7.33 -13.37
N ILE A 83 -15.71 -6.44 -13.47
CA ILE A 83 -15.50 -5.04 -13.85
C ILE A 83 -14.71 -4.32 -12.74
N ALA A 84 -15.05 -4.57 -11.47
CA ALA A 84 -14.33 -3.98 -10.34
C ALA A 84 -12.84 -4.37 -10.33
N VAL A 85 -12.53 -5.64 -10.52
CA VAL A 85 -11.14 -6.13 -10.63
C VAL A 85 -10.44 -5.61 -11.89
N GLY A 86 -11.16 -5.58 -13.02
CA GLY A 86 -10.63 -5.05 -14.29
C GLY A 86 -10.20 -3.60 -14.18
N PHE A 87 -10.97 -2.77 -13.47
CA PHE A 87 -10.62 -1.37 -13.25
C PHE A 87 -9.38 -1.22 -12.36
N GLN A 88 -9.19 -2.09 -11.36
CA GLN A 88 -7.99 -2.09 -10.51
C GLN A 88 -6.73 -2.52 -11.27
N LEU A 89 -6.88 -3.34 -12.32
CA LEU A 89 -5.76 -3.77 -13.16
C LEU A 89 -5.17 -2.61 -13.98
N PHE A 90 -5.99 -1.64 -14.38
CA PHE A 90 -5.54 -0.49 -15.16
C PHE A 90 -4.40 0.31 -14.48
N PRO A 91 -4.54 0.83 -13.25
CA PRO A 91 -3.45 1.56 -12.60
C PRO A 91 -2.23 0.67 -12.31
N ALA A 92 -2.43 -0.63 -12.06
CA ALA A 92 -1.33 -1.58 -11.89
C ALA A 92 -0.50 -1.74 -13.17
N LEU A 93 -1.16 -1.84 -14.33
CA LEU A 93 -0.50 -1.90 -15.63
C LEU A 93 0.20 -0.57 -15.96
N CYS A 94 -0.45 0.58 -15.71
CA CYS A 94 0.18 1.89 -15.90
C CYS A 94 1.48 2.02 -15.08
N LEU A 95 1.46 1.57 -13.83
CA LEU A 95 2.64 1.59 -12.96
C LEU A 95 3.71 0.58 -13.41
N GLY A 96 3.31 -0.61 -13.84
CA GLY A 96 4.21 -1.62 -14.39
C GLY A 96 4.93 -1.14 -15.66
N VAL A 97 4.21 -0.49 -16.57
CA VAL A 97 4.81 0.16 -17.75
C VAL A 97 5.72 1.30 -17.32
N GLY A 98 5.31 2.12 -16.35
CA GLY A 98 6.14 3.19 -15.79
C GLY A 98 7.46 2.72 -15.18
N MET A 99 7.47 1.53 -14.56
CA MET A 99 8.69 0.94 -14.00
C MET A 99 9.75 0.63 -15.06
N LEU A 100 9.36 0.31 -16.31
CA LEU A 100 10.31 0.07 -17.39
C LEU A 100 11.10 1.33 -17.79
N PHE A 101 10.54 2.51 -17.52
CA PHE A 101 11.15 3.80 -17.87
C PHE A 101 11.88 4.46 -16.69
N MET A 102 11.80 3.91 -15.48
CA MET A 102 12.47 4.51 -14.31
C MET A 102 13.95 4.13 -14.25
N PRO A 103 14.86 5.10 -13.99
CA PRO A 103 16.27 4.81 -13.80
C PRO A 103 16.51 4.01 -12.51
N TYR A 104 17.60 3.26 -12.47
CA TYR A 104 18.02 2.56 -11.25
C TYR A 104 18.40 3.55 -10.13
N SER A 105 18.33 3.13 -8.87
CA SER A 105 18.75 4.00 -7.78
C SER A 105 20.27 4.21 -7.79
N PRO A 106 20.77 5.45 -7.55
CA PRO A 106 22.21 5.72 -7.53
C PRO A 106 22.96 4.86 -6.51
N ARG A 107 22.35 4.59 -5.34
CA ARG A 107 22.92 3.72 -4.30
C ARG A 107 23.12 2.29 -4.80
N TRP A 108 22.13 1.71 -5.48
CA TRP A 108 22.25 0.36 -6.04
C TRP A 108 23.34 0.31 -7.12
N LEU A 109 23.44 1.32 -7.99
CA LEU A 109 24.51 1.41 -8.98
C LEU A 109 25.90 1.46 -8.33
N MET A 110 26.04 2.17 -7.21
CA MET A 110 27.27 2.19 -6.40
C MET A 110 27.58 0.83 -5.77
N GLU A 111 26.58 0.12 -5.25
CA GLU A 111 26.76 -1.24 -4.71
C GLU A 111 27.24 -2.24 -5.78
N GLN A 112 26.79 -2.07 -7.02
CA GLN A 112 27.25 -2.85 -8.18
C GLN A 112 28.62 -2.38 -8.73
N GLY A 113 29.20 -1.30 -8.20
CA GLY A 113 30.48 -0.74 -8.65
C GLY A 113 30.40 0.09 -9.94
N ARG A 114 29.21 0.47 -10.40
CA ARG A 114 28.97 1.30 -11.60
C ARG A 114 28.97 2.78 -11.24
N GLU A 115 30.13 3.29 -10.84
CA GLU A 115 30.28 4.64 -10.24
C GLU A 115 29.92 5.78 -11.21
N GLU A 116 30.38 5.72 -12.46
CA GLU A 116 30.09 6.76 -13.46
C GLU A 116 28.59 6.87 -13.77
N GLU A 117 27.90 5.74 -13.88
CA GLU A 117 26.46 5.70 -14.12
C GLU A 117 25.66 6.19 -12.91
N ALA A 118 26.14 5.90 -11.70
CA ALA A 118 25.55 6.43 -10.47
C ALA A 118 25.63 7.96 -10.45
N LEU A 119 26.78 8.53 -10.83
CA LEU A 119 26.96 9.99 -10.92
C LEU A 119 26.06 10.61 -11.99
N GLN A 120 25.97 10.01 -13.18
CA GLN A 120 25.07 10.48 -14.24
C GLN A 120 23.61 10.41 -13.82
N THR A 121 23.19 9.32 -13.16
CA THR A 121 21.82 9.15 -12.67
C THR A 121 21.49 10.16 -11.58
N LEU A 122 22.43 10.41 -10.65
CA LEU A 122 22.28 11.41 -9.60
C LEU A 122 22.18 12.84 -10.17
N SER A 123 23.02 13.16 -11.16
CA SER A 123 22.98 14.43 -11.91
C SER A 123 21.63 14.64 -12.60
N ARG A 124 21.09 13.62 -13.28
CA ARG A 124 19.75 13.65 -13.90
C ARG A 124 18.65 13.84 -12.87
N LEU A 125 18.72 13.14 -11.74
CA LEU A 125 17.73 13.19 -10.67
C LEU A 125 17.69 14.54 -9.95
N ARG A 126 18.86 15.15 -9.72
CA ARG A 126 18.99 16.49 -9.11
C ARG A 126 18.81 17.63 -10.12
N ARG A 127 18.74 17.32 -11.42
CA ARG A 127 18.70 18.29 -12.54
C ARG A 127 19.83 19.32 -12.44
N ARG A 128 21.03 18.86 -12.10
CA ARG A 128 22.25 19.67 -11.93
C ARG A 128 23.40 19.00 -12.68
N PRO A 129 24.38 19.77 -13.19
CA PRO A 129 25.54 19.17 -13.85
C PRO A 129 26.32 18.29 -12.86
N ALA A 130 26.97 17.24 -13.37
CA ALA A 130 27.72 16.29 -12.56
C ALA A 130 28.88 16.93 -11.77
N ASP A 131 29.34 18.10 -12.20
CA ASP A 131 30.40 18.86 -11.52
C ASP A 131 29.90 19.80 -10.44
N ASP A 132 28.57 19.93 -10.26
CA ASP A 132 28.03 20.76 -9.19
C ASP A 132 28.46 20.22 -7.81
N ARG A 133 28.87 21.14 -6.93
CA ARG A 133 29.39 20.81 -5.60
C ARG A 133 28.37 20.01 -4.79
N SER A 134 27.08 20.33 -4.94
CA SER A 134 25.99 19.63 -4.24
C SER A 134 25.89 18.15 -4.65
N VAL A 135 25.93 17.87 -5.96
CA VAL A 135 25.86 16.52 -6.52
C VAL A 135 27.10 15.72 -6.17
N ARG A 136 28.30 16.32 -6.26
CA ARG A 136 29.54 15.65 -5.87
C ARG A 136 29.58 15.30 -4.40
N PHE A 137 29.12 16.17 -3.50
CA PHE A 137 29.05 15.85 -2.08
C PHE A 137 28.11 14.68 -1.80
N GLU A 138 26.91 14.68 -2.39
CA GLU A 138 25.96 13.59 -2.23
C GLU A 138 26.50 12.27 -2.80
N PHE A 139 27.17 12.31 -3.95
CA PHE A 139 27.84 11.16 -4.53
C PHE A 139 28.95 10.60 -3.62
N LEU A 140 29.81 11.46 -3.07
CA LEU A 140 30.89 11.06 -2.16
C LEU A 140 30.35 10.48 -0.85
N GLU A 141 29.24 11.03 -0.33
CA GLU A 141 28.57 10.52 0.87
C GLU A 141 28.04 9.11 0.64
N ILE A 142 27.33 8.89 -0.47
CA ILE A 142 26.83 7.55 -0.85
C ILE A 142 28.00 6.58 -1.05
N MET A 143 29.07 7.00 -1.72
CA MET A 143 30.26 6.19 -1.95
C MET A 143 30.93 5.77 -0.63
N ALA A 144 31.09 6.71 0.30
CA ALA A 144 31.66 6.44 1.62
C ALA A 144 30.80 5.45 2.42
N GLU A 145 29.47 5.62 2.40
CA GLU A 145 28.54 4.71 3.09
C GLU A 145 28.61 3.28 2.53
N VAL A 146 28.59 3.13 1.20
CA VAL A 146 28.65 1.82 0.53
C VAL A 146 29.99 1.14 0.78
N ARG A 147 31.10 1.87 0.68
CA ARG A 147 32.44 1.33 0.95
C ARG A 147 32.58 0.90 2.42
N TYR A 148 32.14 1.73 3.36
CA TYR A 148 32.12 1.39 4.79
C TYR A 148 31.31 0.13 5.07
N THR A 149 30.11 0.04 4.49
CA THR A 149 29.24 -1.13 4.64
C THR A 149 29.90 -2.40 4.09
N ARG A 150 30.55 -2.31 2.92
CA ARG A 150 31.24 -3.44 2.28
C ARG A 150 32.45 -3.91 3.08
N GLU A 151 33.23 -2.98 3.62
CA GLU A 151 34.39 -3.28 4.47
C GLU A 151 33.96 -3.89 5.81
N ALA A 152 32.94 -3.34 6.45
CA ALA A 152 32.38 -3.87 7.69
C ALA A 152 31.85 -5.31 7.52
N MET A 153 31.18 -5.60 6.39
CA MET A 153 30.73 -6.95 6.08
C MET A 153 31.89 -7.93 5.84
N LYS A 154 32.93 -7.51 5.09
CA LYS A 154 34.12 -8.33 4.85
C LYS A 154 34.90 -8.62 6.13
N ALA A 155 35.03 -7.62 7.01
CA ALA A 155 35.69 -7.77 8.31
C ALA A 155 34.92 -8.68 9.26
N ALA A 156 33.58 -8.60 9.25
CA ALA A 156 32.73 -9.47 10.06
C ALA A 156 32.71 -10.92 9.56
N TYR A 157 32.79 -11.14 8.24
CA TYR A 157 32.65 -12.46 7.62
C TYR A 157 33.63 -12.67 6.44
N PRO A 158 34.93 -12.91 6.72
CA PRO A 158 35.95 -13.00 5.68
C PRO A 158 35.79 -14.18 4.70
N ASP A 159 35.24 -15.33 5.15
CA ASP A 159 35.10 -16.57 4.35
C ASP A 159 33.64 -17.06 4.19
N ALA A 160 32.66 -16.16 4.24
CA ALA A 160 31.26 -16.55 4.09
C ALA A 160 30.87 -16.72 2.61
N GLY A 161 30.53 -17.95 2.20
CA GLY A 161 29.86 -18.20 0.92
C GLY A 161 28.49 -17.51 0.83
N SER A 162 27.95 -17.32 -0.38
CA SER A 162 26.76 -16.47 -0.64
C SER A 162 25.56 -16.73 0.27
N PHE A 163 25.27 -18.00 0.60
CA PHE A 163 24.16 -18.36 1.48
C PHE A 163 24.44 -18.04 2.96
N ARG A 164 25.68 -18.29 3.43
CA ARG A 164 26.08 -17.95 4.80
C ARG A 164 26.13 -16.44 5.00
N MET A 165 26.50 -15.68 3.97
CA MET A 165 26.48 -14.22 4.00
C MET A 165 25.04 -13.67 4.11
N PHE A 166 24.08 -14.28 3.40
CA PHE A 166 22.66 -13.94 3.52
C PHE A 166 22.15 -14.15 4.95
N ILE A 167 22.35 -15.34 5.54
CA ILE A 167 21.90 -15.62 6.91
C ILE A 167 22.60 -14.71 7.93
N ASN A 168 23.91 -14.51 7.77
CA ASN A 168 24.68 -13.65 8.65
C ASN A 168 24.19 -12.19 8.62
N ASN A 169 23.78 -11.67 7.46
CA ASN A 169 23.18 -10.33 7.36
C ASN A 169 21.92 -10.18 8.21
N TYR A 170 21.05 -11.19 8.30
CA TYR A 170 19.89 -11.12 9.19
C TYR A 170 20.27 -11.29 10.66
N TRP A 171 21.25 -12.15 10.95
CA TRP A 171 21.72 -12.39 12.31
C TRP A 171 22.37 -11.15 12.96
N ILE A 172 23.00 -10.28 12.16
CA ILE A 172 23.58 -9.01 12.62
C ILE A 172 22.55 -8.14 13.36
N PHE A 173 21.26 -8.18 12.96
CA PHE A 173 20.23 -7.39 13.62
C PHE A 173 19.94 -7.86 15.05
N PHE A 174 20.13 -9.14 15.34
CA PHE A 174 19.94 -9.73 16.67
C PHE A 174 21.23 -9.78 17.50
N SER A 175 22.39 -9.69 16.86
CA SER A 175 23.69 -9.82 17.54
C SER A 175 24.06 -8.65 18.45
N SER A 176 23.58 -7.43 18.19
CA SER A 176 23.94 -6.25 18.99
C SER A 176 22.73 -5.61 19.66
N TRP A 177 22.82 -5.31 20.96
CA TRP A 177 21.73 -4.71 21.73
C TRP A 177 21.11 -3.43 21.11
N PRO A 178 21.91 -2.47 20.58
CA PRO A 178 21.35 -1.30 19.91
C PRO A 178 20.61 -1.62 18.59
N LYS A 179 21.07 -2.63 17.85
CA LYS A 179 20.46 -3.06 16.59
C LYS A 179 19.15 -3.79 16.85
N PHE A 180 19.12 -4.66 17.86
CA PHE A 180 17.91 -5.35 18.29
C PHE A 180 16.86 -4.35 18.79
N LYS A 181 17.24 -3.34 19.58
CA LYS A 181 16.29 -2.30 20.03
C LYS A 181 15.64 -1.57 18.84
N ARG A 182 16.42 -1.22 17.80
CA ARG A 182 15.88 -0.59 16.58
C ARG A 182 14.93 -1.52 15.82
N LEU A 183 15.32 -2.79 15.66
CA LEU A 183 14.48 -3.79 15.01
C LEU A 183 13.17 -4.00 15.78
N ALA A 184 13.25 -4.17 17.10
CA ALA A 184 12.09 -4.38 17.97
C ALA A 184 11.13 -3.19 17.93
N ILE A 185 11.62 -1.96 17.98
CA ILE A 185 10.78 -0.75 17.86
C ILE A 185 10.05 -0.75 16.50
N GLY A 186 10.76 -1.01 15.40
CA GLY A 186 10.15 -1.07 14.07
C GLY A 186 9.08 -2.17 13.95
N SER A 187 9.42 -3.40 14.34
CA SER A 187 8.50 -4.54 14.30
C SER A 187 7.28 -4.35 15.20
N LEU A 188 7.48 -3.83 16.42
CA LEU A 188 6.39 -3.59 17.36
C LEU A 188 5.48 -2.44 16.91
N THR A 189 6.04 -1.40 16.27
CA THR A 189 5.26 -0.32 15.66
C THR A 189 4.34 -0.86 14.56
N MET A 190 4.88 -1.70 13.67
CA MET A 190 4.09 -2.33 12.61
C MET A 190 3.04 -3.30 13.15
N PHE A 191 3.37 -4.03 14.22
CA PHE A 191 2.42 -4.89 14.92
C PHE A 191 1.25 -4.08 15.48
N PHE A 192 1.52 -3.03 16.25
CA PHE A 192 0.46 -2.18 16.80
C PHE A 192 -0.36 -1.48 15.71
N GLN A 193 0.28 -1.09 14.60
CA GLN A 193 -0.43 -0.52 13.45
C GLN A 193 -1.50 -1.47 12.90
N GLN A 194 -1.22 -2.78 12.80
CA GLN A 194 -2.20 -3.78 12.37
C GLN A 194 -3.17 -4.19 13.50
N PHE A 195 -2.69 -4.25 14.73
CA PHE A 195 -3.46 -4.69 15.90
C PHE A 195 -4.63 -3.77 16.24
N ILE A 196 -4.53 -2.47 15.95
CA ILE A 196 -5.66 -1.52 16.08
C ILE A 196 -6.84 -1.92 15.17
N GLY A 197 -6.62 -2.77 14.17
CA GLY A 197 -7.69 -3.35 13.36
C GLY A 197 -8.20 -2.44 12.24
N CYS A 198 -7.41 -1.46 11.79
CA CYS A 198 -7.79 -0.59 10.66
C CYS A 198 -8.25 -1.38 9.43
N THR A 199 -7.54 -2.47 9.10
CA THR A 199 -7.88 -3.35 7.99
C THR A 199 -9.22 -4.07 8.21
N ALA A 200 -9.54 -4.47 9.44
CA ALA A 200 -10.81 -5.12 9.77
C ALA A 200 -11.99 -4.13 9.67
N ILE A 201 -11.81 -2.89 10.13
CA ILE A 201 -12.82 -1.83 10.00
C ILE A 201 -13.15 -1.57 8.53
N ILE A 202 -12.13 -1.52 7.67
CA ILE A 202 -12.29 -1.33 6.22
C ILE A 202 -13.18 -2.44 5.62
N TYR A 203 -12.93 -3.72 5.92
CA TYR A 203 -13.72 -4.81 5.34
C TYR A 203 -15.13 -4.95 5.94
N TYR A 204 -15.29 -4.70 7.23
CA TYR A 204 -16.55 -4.93 7.95
C TYR A 204 -17.34 -3.65 8.26
N ALA A 205 -16.90 -2.49 7.78
CA ALA A 205 -17.59 -1.21 7.97
C ALA A 205 -19.10 -1.30 7.69
N PRO A 206 -19.57 -1.80 6.52
CA PRO A 206 -21.00 -1.87 6.24
C PRO A 206 -21.78 -2.71 7.26
N THR A 207 -21.21 -3.84 7.69
CA THR A 207 -21.82 -4.74 8.68
C THR A 207 -21.89 -4.09 10.07
N ILE A 208 -20.81 -3.43 10.52
CA ILE A 208 -20.74 -2.75 11.81
C ILE A 208 -21.77 -1.63 11.88
N PHE A 209 -21.84 -0.78 10.85
CA PHE A 209 -22.80 0.32 10.82
C PHE A 209 -24.25 -0.15 10.59
N GLY A 210 -24.45 -1.29 9.94
CA GLY A 210 -25.76 -1.94 9.85
C GLY A 210 -26.28 -2.41 11.21
N GLN A 211 -25.39 -2.94 12.08
CA GLN A 211 -25.73 -3.30 13.46
C GLN A 211 -26.07 -2.08 14.34
N LEU A 212 -25.60 -0.88 13.97
CA LEU A 212 -25.93 0.38 14.63
C LEU A 212 -27.28 0.98 14.21
N GLY A 213 -28.07 0.28 13.37
CA GLY A 213 -29.42 0.67 12.99
C GLY A 213 -29.50 1.73 11.87
N LEU A 214 -28.39 2.02 11.19
CA LEU A 214 -28.36 2.93 10.06
C LEU A 214 -28.78 2.20 8.77
N ASN A 215 -29.60 2.86 7.95
CA ASN A 215 -30.20 2.30 6.73
C ASN A 215 -29.10 1.85 5.73
N PRO A 216 -29.09 0.60 5.22
CA PRO A 216 -27.96 0.01 4.48
C PRO A 216 -27.40 0.83 3.30
N ASN A 217 -28.25 1.61 2.63
CA ASN A 217 -27.84 2.48 1.52
C ASN A 217 -27.07 3.72 2.00
N THR A 218 -27.54 4.38 3.07
CA THR A 218 -26.88 5.55 3.68
C THR A 218 -25.65 5.14 4.47
N THR A 219 -25.69 3.96 5.11
CA THR A 219 -24.59 3.34 5.84
C THR A 219 -23.38 3.07 4.96
N SER A 220 -23.60 2.45 3.80
CA SER A 220 -22.52 2.14 2.86
C SER A 220 -21.87 3.42 2.32
N LEU A 221 -22.65 4.47 2.05
CA LEU A 221 -22.15 5.77 1.57
C LEU A 221 -21.44 6.60 2.67
N LEU A 222 -22.03 6.69 3.87
CA LEU A 222 -21.48 7.48 4.98
C LEU A 222 -20.21 6.83 5.56
N ALA A 223 -20.20 5.51 5.73
CA ALA A 223 -19.05 4.78 6.25
C ALA A 223 -17.85 4.83 5.30
N THR A 224 -18.08 4.66 3.99
CA THR A 224 -16.99 4.59 3.00
C THR A 224 -16.55 5.96 2.52
N GLY A 225 -17.48 6.89 2.31
CA GLY A 225 -17.19 8.26 1.87
C GLY A 225 -16.50 9.08 2.95
N VAL A 226 -17.03 9.10 4.18
CA VAL A 226 -16.48 9.96 5.24
C VAL A 226 -15.14 9.44 5.74
N TYR A 227 -14.96 8.13 5.93
CA TYR A 227 -13.66 7.57 6.37
C TYR A 227 -12.56 7.80 5.33
N GLY A 228 -12.85 7.60 4.04
CA GLY A 228 -11.91 7.87 2.96
C GLY A 228 -11.58 9.36 2.84
N VAL A 229 -12.58 10.24 2.92
CA VAL A 229 -12.38 11.71 2.87
C VAL A 229 -11.60 12.22 4.09
N VAL A 230 -11.86 11.70 5.29
CA VAL A 230 -11.11 12.06 6.51
C VAL A 230 -9.66 11.60 6.42
N ASN A 231 -9.39 10.38 5.93
CA ASN A 231 -8.02 9.92 5.75
C ASN A 231 -7.26 10.70 4.67
N VAL A 232 -7.94 11.04 3.57
CA VAL A 232 -7.37 11.87 2.50
C VAL A 232 -7.11 13.30 3.00
N SER A 233 -8.04 13.91 3.75
CA SER A 233 -7.88 15.27 4.27
C SER A 233 -6.76 15.35 5.33
N GLN A 234 -6.66 14.35 6.20
CA GLN A 234 -5.63 14.30 7.23
C GLN A 234 -4.23 14.05 6.65
N ASN A 235 -4.13 13.30 5.54
CA ASN A 235 -2.86 13.15 4.81
C ASN A 235 -2.51 14.39 3.99
N THR A 236 -3.48 15.05 3.37
CA THR A 236 -3.26 16.30 2.61
C THR A 236 -2.74 17.42 3.52
N CYS A 237 -3.27 17.50 4.74
CA CYS A 237 -2.81 18.46 5.76
C CYS A 237 -1.36 18.18 6.25
N LYS A 238 -0.85 16.95 6.11
CA LYS A 238 0.56 16.60 6.40
C LYS A 238 1.52 16.82 5.22
N VAL A 239 1.00 17.03 4.01
CA VAL A 239 1.79 17.22 2.78
C VAL A 239 2.12 18.70 2.55
N THR A 240 1.32 19.61 3.13
CA THR A 240 1.48 21.07 3.03
C THR A 240 2.35 21.59 4.18
#